data_AF-A0A7S2K2F3-F1
#
_entry.id   AF-A0A7S2K2F3-F1
#
_cell.length_a   1.000
_cell.length_b   1.000
_cell.length_c   1.000
_cell.angle_alpha   90.00
_cell.angle_beta   90.00
_cell.angle_gamma   90.00
#
_symmetry.space_group_name_H-M   'P 1'
#
loop_
_entity.id
_entity.type
_entity.pdbx_description
1 polymer ?
#
loop_
_entity_poly.entity_id
_entity_poly.type
_entity_poly.pdbx_seq_one_letter_code
_entity_poly.pdbx_strand_id
1 'polypeptide(L)'
;SGSAFCTVARALAASSPGGAGAAYDVRDCAGQRVYVLHGDFGEKAINVLGADGRLVCTTERCVLPTDERPHYQVRVVSGVDAGLGLCALLAVERLEVPYVSGLLRAGPACG
;
A
#
# COMPACT_ATOMS: atom_id res chain seq x y z
N SER A 1 2.19 -24.98 0.69
CA SER A 1 1.43 -24.01 1.51
C SER A 1 2.13 -22.67 1.42
N GLY A 2 1.39 -21.56 1.32
CA GLY A 2 1.97 -20.21 1.37
C GLY A 2 1.74 -19.59 2.74
N SER A 3 2.74 -18.90 3.29
CA SER A 3 2.60 -18.10 4.51
C SER A 3 2.46 -16.62 4.16
N ALA A 4 1.67 -15.88 4.96
CA ALA A 4 1.65 -14.43 4.86
C ALA A 4 3.03 -13.88 5.28
N PHE A 5 3.55 -12.93 4.50
CA PHE A 5 4.84 -12.29 4.78
C PHE A 5 4.65 -10.92 5.45
N CYS A 6 3.61 -10.19 5.06
CA CYS A 6 3.26 -8.89 5.61
C CYS A 6 1.74 -8.71 5.65
N THR A 7 1.30 -7.78 6.49
CA THR A 7 -0.09 -7.32 6.59
C THR A 7 -0.18 -5.83 6.25
N VAL A 8 -1.27 -5.41 5.62
CA VAL A 8 -1.52 -4.00 5.27
C VAL A 8 -2.78 -3.53 6.00
N ALA A 9 -2.69 -2.42 6.71
CA ALA A 9 -3.80 -1.85 7.47
C ALA A 9 -3.83 -0.33 7.36
N ARG A 10 -5.01 0.29 7.43
CA ARG A 10 -5.12 1.76 7.51
C ARG A 10 -4.38 2.24 8.76
N ALA A 11 -3.50 3.21 8.59
CA ALA A 11 -2.75 3.81 9.66
C ALA A 11 -3.70 4.61 10.58
N LEU A 12 -3.51 4.49 11.89
CA LEU A 12 -4.21 5.34 12.84
C LEU A 12 -3.71 6.78 12.68
N ALA A 13 -4.59 7.76 12.81
CA ALA A 13 -4.32 9.19 12.56
C ALA A 13 -3.05 9.74 13.25
N ALA A 14 -2.63 9.15 14.37
CA ALA A 14 -1.39 9.51 15.08
C ALA A 14 -0.09 9.06 14.38
N SER A 15 -0.19 8.26 13.31
CA SER A 15 0.93 7.61 12.63
C SER A 15 1.18 8.14 11.22
N SER A 16 0.36 9.06 10.71
CA SER A 16 0.47 9.59 9.35
C SER A 16 1.49 10.73 9.32
N PRO A 17 2.65 10.56 8.66
CA PRO A 17 3.55 11.68 8.40
C PRO A 17 2.89 12.59 7.34
N GLY A 18 2.39 13.75 7.77
CA GLY A 18 1.68 14.72 6.91
C GLY A 18 0.16 14.54 6.98
N GLY A 19 -0.50 15.45 7.71
CA GLY A 19 -1.91 15.34 8.09
C GLY A 19 -2.93 15.24 6.95
N ALA A 20 -4.12 14.81 7.36
CA ALA A 20 -5.40 14.70 6.62
C ALA A 20 -5.48 13.75 5.41
N GLY A 21 -4.39 13.11 4.97
CA GLY A 21 -4.43 12.05 3.96
C GLY A 21 -4.65 10.66 4.55
N ALA A 22 -5.29 9.77 3.78
CA ALA A 22 -5.27 8.34 4.09
C ALA A 22 -3.81 7.84 4.09
N ALA A 23 -3.48 6.95 5.01
CA ALA A 23 -2.19 6.29 5.06
C ALA A 23 -2.37 4.83 5.47
N TYR A 24 -1.40 4.00 5.11
CA TYR A 24 -1.41 2.57 5.38
C TYR A 24 -0.07 2.11 5.95
N ASP A 25 -0.14 1.28 6.98
CA ASP A 25 1.01 0.58 7.55
C ASP A 25 1.15 -0.78 6.87
N VAL A 26 2.36 -1.12 6.43
CA VAL A 26 2.77 -2.48 6.10
C VAL A 26 3.56 -3.03 7.28
N ARG A 27 3.14 -4.15 7.85
CA ARG A 27 3.80 -4.77 8.99
C ARG A 27 4.22 -6.20 8.69
N ASP A 28 5.38 -6.60 9.19
CA ASP A 28 5.85 -7.97 9.12
C ASP A 28 5.08 -8.90 10.07
N CYS A 29 5.43 -10.19 10.08
CA CYS A 29 4.80 -11.19 10.95
C CYS A 29 5.05 -10.95 12.45
N ALA A 30 6.06 -10.15 12.82
CA ALA A 30 6.34 -9.75 14.19
C ALA A 30 5.60 -8.45 14.58
N GLY A 31 4.77 -7.92 13.67
CA GLY A 31 4.02 -6.68 13.86
C GLY A 31 4.87 -5.41 13.74
N GLN A 32 6.13 -5.54 13.31
CA GLN A 32 7.00 -4.39 13.08
C GLN A 32 6.63 -3.70 11.78
N ARG A 33 6.59 -2.38 11.80
CA ARG A 33 6.32 -1.58 10.60
C ARG A 33 7.50 -1.67 9.65
N VAL A 34 7.24 -2.13 8.43
CA VAL A 34 8.20 -2.21 7.34
C VAL A 34 8.08 -0.99 6.44
N TYR A 35 6.85 -0.66 6.02
CA TYR A 35 6.57 0.51 5.19
C TYR A 35 5.39 1.35 5.70
N VAL A 36 5.40 2.62 5.32
CA VAL A 36 4.25 3.53 5.38
C VAL A 36 3.93 3.99 3.98
N LEU A 37 2.68 3.80 3.55
CA LEU A 37 2.18 4.31 2.27
C LEU A 37 1.27 5.50 2.57
N HIS A 38 1.50 6.63 1.93
CA HIS A 38 0.68 7.82 2.09
C HIS A 38 0.64 8.66 0.82
N GLY A 39 -0.44 9.43 0.64
CA GLY A 39 -0.64 10.27 -0.54
C GLY A 39 -2.07 10.16 -1.04
N ASP A 40 -2.24 10.41 -2.34
CA ASP A 40 -3.52 10.27 -3.02
C ASP A 40 -3.58 8.93 -3.78
N PHE A 41 -4.32 7.97 -3.21
CA PHE A 41 -4.49 6.65 -3.80
C PHE A 41 -5.37 6.67 -5.06
N GLY A 42 -6.31 7.60 -5.17
CA GLY A 42 -7.16 7.77 -6.35
C GLY A 42 -6.39 8.29 -7.55
N GLU A 43 -5.47 9.23 -7.29
CA GLU A 43 -4.55 9.77 -8.29
C GLU A 43 -3.26 8.94 -8.45
N LYS A 44 -3.15 7.78 -7.79
CA LYS A 44 -1.98 6.90 -7.86
C LYS A 44 -0.66 7.64 -7.56
N ALA A 45 -0.73 8.67 -6.72
CA ALA A 45 0.37 9.55 -6.35
C ALA A 45 0.75 9.29 -4.87
N ILE A 46 1.53 8.22 -4.67
CA ILE A 46 1.80 7.62 -3.36
C ILE A 46 3.30 7.66 -3.09
N ASN A 47 3.66 8.05 -1.88
CA ASN A 47 5.00 7.88 -1.33
C ASN A 47 5.02 6.66 -0.42
N VAL A 48 6.04 5.82 -0.58
CA VAL A 48 6.30 4.68 0.29
C VAL A 48 7.56 4.97 1.08
N LEU A 49 7.43 5.02 2.40
CA LEU A 49 8.52 5.25 3.33
C LEU A 49 8.93 3.96 4.01
N GLY A 50 10.22 3.78 4.28
CA GLY A 50 10.78 2.73 5.12
C GLY A 50 10.44 2.95 6.60
N ALA A 51 10.76 1.94 7.42
CA ALA A 51 10.66 2.02 8.88
C ALA A 51 11.49 3.18 9.48
N ASP A 52 12.57 3.57 8.79
CA ASP A 52 13.45 4.70 9.13
C ASP A 52 12.92 6.07 8.64
N GLY A 53 11.75 6.09 8.00
CA GLY A 53 11.14 7.29 7.43
C GLY A 53 11.76 7.75 6.11
N ARG A 54 12.69 7.00 5.53
CA ARG A 54 13.29 7.34 4.22
C ARG A 54 12.40 6.87 3.08
N LEU A 55 12.46 7.59 1.96
CA LEU A 55 11.73 7.24 0.76
C LEU A 55 12.27 5.94 0.14
N VAL A 56 11.37 5.00 -0.09
CA VAL A 56 11.65 3.66 -0.63
C VAL A 56 11.19 3.59 -2.08
N CYS A 57 9.99 4.07 -2.37
CA CYS A 57 9.52 4.29 -3.73
C CYS A 57 8.46 5.40 -3.80
N THR A 58 8.27 5.91 -5.01
CA THR A 58 7.19 6.84 -5.36
C THR A 58 6.38 6.29 -6.51
N THR A 59 5.10 6.66 -6.56
CA THR A 59 4.24 6.33 -7.69
C THR A 59 3.71 7.57 -8.37
N GLU A 60 3.48 7.43 -9.68
CA GLU A 60 2.75 8.40 -10.49
C GLU A 60 1.70 7.68 -11.35
N ARG A 61 0.61 8.37 -11.65
CA ARG A 61 -0.41 7.90 -12.59
C ARG A 61 0.14 7.95 -14.00
N CYS A 62 0.02 6.85 -14.74
CA CYS A 62 0.29 6.82 -16.17
C CYS A 62 -0.86 6.16 -16.94
N VAL A 63 -0.91 6.41 -18.24
CA VAL A 63 -1.85 5.77 -19.18
C VAL A 63 -1.02 5.08 -20.26
N LEU A 64 -1.35 3.83 -20.55
CA LEU A 64 -0.65 3.06 -21.57
C LEU A 64 -1.36 3.24 -22.92
N PRO A 65 -0.65 3.25 -24.06
CA PRO A 65 -1.30 3.37 -25.37
C PRO A 65 -2.32 2.26 -25.66
N THR A 66 -2.21 1.12 -24.98
CA THR A 66 -3.05 -0.07 -25.17
C THR A 66 -4.20 -0.19 -24.17
N ASP A 67 -4.25 0.67 -23.14
CA ASP A 67 -5.28 0.64 -22.10
C ASP A 67 -5.51 2.05 -21.53
N GLU A 68 -6.74 2.55 -21.68
CA GLU A 68 -7.17 3.87 -21.21
C GLU A 68 -7.31 3.97 -19.69
N ARG A 69 -7.27 2.83 -18.97
CA ARG A 69 -7.33 2.81 -17.51
C ARG A 69 -6.05 3.40 -16.89
N PRO A 70 -6.15 4.01 -15.70
CA PRO A 70 -4.97 4.49 -15.01
C PRO A 70 -4.10 3.35 -14.47
N HIS A 71 -2.81 3.44 -14.75
CA HIS A 71 -1.78 2.52 -14.30
C HIS A 71 -0.86 3.20 -13.28
N TYR A 72 -0.19 2.36 -12.48
CA TYR A 72 0.90 2.80 -11.63
C TYR A 72 2.21 2.78 -12.42
N GLN A 73 2.93 3.90 -12.41
CA GLN A 73 4.37 3.91 -12.68
C GLN A 73 5.10 4.05 -11.35
N VAL A 74 5.89 3.03 -10.99
CA VAL A 74 6.58 2.95 -9.70
C VAL A 74 8.06 3.18 -9.90
N ARG A 75 8.64 4.11 -9.13
CA ARG A 75 10.08 4.39 -9.10
C ARG A 75 10.63 3.93 -7.77
N VAL A 76 11.47 2.91 -7.79
CA VAL A 76 12.02 2.25 -6.59
C VAL A 76 13.47 2.66 -6.40
N VAL A 77 13.86 3.01 -5.18
CA VAL A 77 15.26 3.30 -4.84
C VAL A 77 16.11 2.04 -4.98
N SER A 78 17.37 2.19 -5.38
CA SER A 78 18.30 1.06 -5.51
C SER A 78 18.45 0.28 -4.21
N GLY A 79 18.44 -1.06 -4.29
CA GLY A 79 18.64 -1.94 -3.12
C GLY A 79 17.37 -2.18 -2.29
N VAL A 80 16.22 -1.70 -2.74
CA VAL A 80 14.90 -1.98 -2.16
C VAL A 80 14.23 -3.16 -2.87
N ASP A 81 13.46 -3.95 -2.13
CA ASP A 81 12.57 -4.98 -2.69
C ASP A 81 11.37 -4.35 -3.41
N ALA A 82 11.46 -4.26 -4.74
CA ALA A 82 10.38 -3.76 -5.58
C ALA A 82 9.12 -4.65 -5.54
N GLY A 83 9.28 -5.96 -5.31
CA GLY A 83 8.16 -6.91 -5.25
C GLY A 83 7.31 -6.67 -4.02
N LEU A 84 7.94 -6.46 -2.86
CA LEU A 84 7.22 -6.11 -1.63
C LEU A 84 6.48 -4.78 -1.77
N GLY A 85 7.12 -3.76 -2.34
CA GLY A 85 6.49 -2.47 -2.62
C GLY A 85 5.26 -2.58 -3.54
N LEU A 86 5.38 -3.35 -4.63
CA LEU A 86 4.27 -3.60 -5.55
C LEU A 86 3.12 -4.36 -4.89
N CYS A 87 3.42 -5.41 -4.12
CA CYS A 87 2.41 -6.16 -3.37
C CYS A 87 1.65 -5.27 -2.38
N ALA A 88 2.35 -4.37 -1.68
CA ALA A 88 1.72 -3.42 -0.77
C ALA A 88 0.77 -2.46 -1.51
N LEU A 89 1.19 -1.90 -2.66
CA LEU A 89 0.34 -1.02 -3.48
C LEU A 89 -0.93 -1.74 -3.96
N LEU A 90 -0.81 -2.98 -4.44
CA LEU A 90 -1.96 -3.78 -4.88
C LEU A 90 -2.91 -4.10 -3.72
N ALA A 91 -2.38 -4.36 -2.52
CA ALA A 91 -3.19 -4.57 -1.33
C ALA A 91 -3.96 -3.30 -0.95
N VAL A 92 -3.34 -2.12 -1.04
CA VAL A 92 -4.03 -0.86 -0.79
C VAL A 92 -5.10 -0.58 -1.84
N GLU A 93 -4.81 -0.76 -3.14
CA GLU A 93 -5.82 -0.62 -4.20
C GLU A 93 -7.06 -1.47 -3.89
N ARG A 94 -6.85 -2.72 -3.43
CA ARG A 94 -7.94 -3.63 -3.03
C ARG A 94 -8.76 -3.09 -1.85
N LEU A 95 -8.14 -2.36 -0.92
CA LEU A 95 -8.79 -1.76 0.26
C LEU A 95 -9.48 -0.42 -0.04
N GLU A 96 -9.04 0.31 -1.06
CA GLU A 96 -9.62 1.59 -1.48
C GLU A 96 -10.77 1.42 -2.49
N VAL A 97 -10.84 0.30 -3.21
CA VAL A 97 -12.04 -0.03 -3.99
C VAL A 97 -13.22 -0.14 -3.02
N PRO A 98 -14.26 0.72 -3.15
CA PRO A 98 -15.46 0.56 -2.35
C PRO A 98 -16.03 -0.80 -2.69
N TYR A 99 -16.01 -1.72 -1.73
CA TYR A 99 -16.84 -2.91 -1.82
C TYR A 99 -18.26 -2.40 -2.00
N VAL A 100 -18.84 -2.62 -3.19
CA VAL A 100 -20.30 -2.58 -3.33
C VAL A 100 -20.79 -3.67 -2.38
N SER A 101 -21.23 -3.27 -1.20
CA SER A 101 -21.60 -4.15 -0.10
C SER A 101 -22.67 -5.14 -0.54
N GLY A 102 -22.24 -6.35 -0.82
CA GLY A 102 -23.10 -7.49 -1.09
C GLY A 102 -22.23 -8.74 -1.24
N LEU A 103 -22.21 -9.58 -0.21
CA LEU A 103 -21.45 -10.85 -0.13
C LEU A 103 -19.91 -10.69 -0.06
N LEU A 104 -19.37 -10.71 1.16
CA LEU A 104 -18.69 -11.91 1.68
C LEU A 104 -18.30 -11.69 3.15
N ARG A 105 -18.69 -12.67 3.96
CA ARG A 105 -18.50 -12.76 5.41
C ARG A 105 -17.04 -12.64 5.81
N ALA A 106 -16.84 -12.00 6.96
CA ALA A 106 -15.66 -12.09 7.80
C ALA A 106 -15.05 -13.51 7.83
N GLY A 107 -13.81 -13.62 7.39
CA GLY A 107 -12.92 -14.72 7.77
C GLY A 107 -12.39 -14.50 9.19
N PRO A 108 -12.10 -15.56 9.95
CA PRO A 108 -11.71 -15.45 11.35
C PRO A 108 -10.33 -14.81 11.49
N ALA A 109 -10.19 -14.00 12.55
CA ALA A 109 -8.91 -13.51 13.04
C ALA A 109 -8.02 -14.70 13.43
N CYS A 110 -6.75 -14.66 13.03
CA CYS A 110 -5.76 -15.64 13.45
C CYS A 110 -5.56 -15.53 14.97
N GLY A 111 -5.73 -16.67 15.66
CA GLY A 111 -5.26 -16.92 17.01
C GLY A 111 -4.07 -17.86 17.00
#